data_AF-A0A3N7HNS0-F1
#
_entry.id   AF-A0A3N7HNS0-F1
#
_cell.length_a   1.000
_cell.length_b   1.000
_cell.length_c   1.000
_cell.angle_alpha   90.00
_cell.angle_beta   90.00
_cell.angle_gamma   90.00
#
_symmetry.space_group_name_H-M   'P 1'
#
loop_
_entity.id
_entity.type
_entity.pdbx_description
1 polymer ?
#
loop_
_entity_poly.entity_id
_entity_poly.type
_entity_poly.pdbx_seq_one_letter_code
_entity_poly.pdbx_strand_id
1 'polypeptide(L)'
;MTKPHTHSFEHAAAIHGYGMPDDRLARMAARRAFVEMKQVFMRAAADVDGTVGEMLQQRVRAANEPVELWRIRAVLLASLPAHHQRTLTHRIELHRQLDSLFPFNACATVPAPLQHS
;
A
#
# COMPACT_ATOMS: atom_id res chain seq x y z
N MET A 1 25.82 -13.25 -44.42
CA MET A 1 26.56 -12.03 -44.07
C MET A 1 25.68 -11.16 -43.17
N THR A 2 26.09 -11.04 -41.90
CA THR A 2 25.94 -9.91 -40.94
C THR A 2 24.63 -9.11 -40.79
N LYS A 3 23.95 -9.40 -39.65
CA LYS A 3 23.18 -8.51 -38.73
C LYS A 3 23.92 -7.15 -38.47
N PRO A 4 23.27 -6.04 -38.01
CA PRO A 4 22.41 -6.07 -36.82
C PRO A 4 21.22 -5.09 -36.70
N HIS A 5 20.41 -5.40 -35.69
CA HIS A 5 19.32 -4.62 -35.12
C HIS A 5 19.75 -3.22 -34.68
N THR A 6 18.98 -2.22 -35.05
CA THR A 6 18.96 -0.93 -34.34
C THR A 6 17.66 -0.88 -33.54
N HIS A 7 17.67 -1.53 -32.37
CA HIS A 7 16.86 -1.04 -31.27
C HIS A 7 17.53 0.27 -30.84
N SER A 8 17.03 1.40 -31.35
CA SER A 8 17.42 2.70 -30.81
C SER A 8 16.90 2.75 -29.38
N PHE A 9 17.84 2.56 -28.46
CA PHE A 9 17.69 2.77 -27.03
C PHE A 9 17.37 4.25 -26.78
N GLU A 10 16.09 4.60 -26.81
CA GLU A 10 15.56 5.86 -26.30
C GLU A 10 15.18 5.70 -24.81
N HIS A 11 16.10 5.14 -24.02
CA HIS A 11 15.95 4.90 -22.58
C HIS A 11 17.23 5.32 -21.82
N ALA A 12 17.86 6.41 -22.26
CA ALA A 12 19.11 6.91 -21.70
C ALA A 12 19.05 8.35 -21.17
N ALA A 13 17.86 8.92 -20.97
CA ALA A 13 17.72 10.29 -20.47
C ALA A 13 16.68 10.38 -19.34
N ALA A 14 17.08 10.01 -18.12
CA ALA A 14 16.67 10.67 -16.86
C ALA A 14 17.16 9.91 -15.60
N ILE A 15 18.35 9.31 -15.62
CA ILE A 15 19.06 8.99 -14.36
C ILE A 15 19.83 10.23 -13.92
N HIS A 16 19.14 11.35 -13.66
CA HIS A 16 19.72 12.56 -13.08
C HIS A 16 18.83 13.10 -11.95
N GLY A 17 18.90 12.43 -10.80
CA GLY A 17 19.46 13.04 -9.59
C GLY A 17 18.76 14.21 -8.89
N TYR A 18 17.64 14.74 -9.37
CA TYR A 18 16.86 15.75 -8.64
C TYR A 18 15.38 15.43 -8.77
N GLY A 19 14.85 14.67 -7.80
CA GLY A 19 13.41 14.42 -7.70
C GLY A 19 12.69 15.76 -7.77
N MET A 20 11.84 15.92 -8.78
CA MET A 20 11.13 17.15 -9.07
C MET A 20 10.34 17.59 -7.82
N PRO A 21 10.00 18.88 -7.66
CA PRO A 21 9.14 19.32 -6.57
C PRO A 21 7.89 18.44 -6.43
N ASP A 22 7.36 17.98 -7.56
CA ASP A 22 6.27 17.02 -7.67
C ASP A 22 6.59 15.65 -7.05
N ASP A 23 7.74 15.04 -7.35
CA ASP A 23 8.19 13.78 -6.73
C ASP A 23 8.39 13.89 -5.21
N ARG A 24 8.79 15.07 -4.73
CA ARG A 24 8.90 15.33 -3.29
C ARG A 24 7.51 15.39 -2.64
N LEU A 25 6.58 16.13 -3.25
CA LEU A 25 5.20 16.23 -2.77
C LEU A 25 4.50 14.87 -2.81
N ALA A 26 4.68 14.10 -3.88
CA ALA A 26 4.15 12.74 -4.03
C ALA A 26 4.70 11.80 -2.94
N ARG A 27 6.01 11.82 -2.68
CA ARG A 27 6.62 11.04 -1.58
C ARG A 27 6.10 11.46 -0.21
N MET A 28 5.92 12.76 0.03
CA MET A 28 5.35 13.26 1.28
C MET A 28 3.89 12.81 1.45
N ALA A 29 3.09 12.88 0.39
CA ALA A 29 1.70 12.40 0.38
C ALA A 29 1.63 10.89 0.67
N ALA A 30 2.45 10.09 -0.01
CA ALA A 30 2.53 8.65 0.22
C ALA A 30 2.97 8.32 1.66
N ARG A 31 3.97 9.03 2.19
CA ARG A 31 4.42 8.82 3.57
C ARG A 31 3.35 9.20 4.59
N ARG A 32 2.61 10.28 4.33
CA ARG A 32 1.50 10.72 5.18
C ARG A 32 0.37 9.70 5.18
N ALA A 33 -0.06 9.22 4.01
CA ALA A 33 -1.05 8.15 3.89
C ALA A 33 -0.63 6.89 4.64
N PHE A 34 0.64 6.50 4.56
CA PHE A 34 1.17 5.36 5.30
C PHE A 34 1.13 5.57 6.82
N VAL A 35 1.50 6.76 7.31
CA VAL A 35 1.42 7.09 8.75
C VAL A 35 -0.03 7.08 9.24
N GLU A 36 -0.96 7.63 8.47
CA GLU A 36 -2.40 7.61 8.78
C GLU A 36 -2.90 6.17 8.87
N MET A 37 -2.48 5.30 7.94
CA MET A 37 -2.79 3.87 8.00
C MET A 37 -2.21 3.19 9.26
N LYS A 38 -0.96 3.48 9.63
CA LYS A 38 -0.38 2.97 10.89
C LYS A 38 -1.18 3.39 12.12
N GLN A 39 -1.70 4.62 12.14
CA GLN A 39 -2.53 5.08 13.27
C GLN A 39 -3.85 4.31 13.39
N VAL A 40 -4.48 3.94 12.26
CA VAL A 40 -5.67 3.07 12.27
C VAL A 40 -5.35 1.70 12.88
N PHE A 41 -4.26 1.07 12.46
CA PHE A 41 -3.80 -0.21 13.02
C PHE A 41 -3.44 -0.10 14.51
N MET A 42 -2.81 1.00 14.92
CA MET A 42 -2.46 1.23 16.34
C MET A 42 -3.71 1.32 17.22
N ARG A 43 -4.77 2.01 16.78
CA ARG A 43 -6.03 2.11 17.53
C ARG A 43 -6.68 0.73 17.67
N ALA A 44 -6.78 -0.03 16.57
CA ALA A 44 -7.34 -1.37 16.62
C ALA A 44 -6.50 -2.33 17.47
N ALA A 45 -5.18 -2.19 17.51
CA ALA A 45 -4.31 -3.01 18.36
C ALA A 45 -4.41 -2.63 19.85
N ALA A 46 -4.78 -1.39 20.16
CA ALA A 46 -5.05 -0.95 21.53
C ALA A 46 -6.37 -1.50 22.09
N ASP A 47 -7.31 -1.87 21.21
CA ASP A 47 -8.58 -2.52 21.58
C ASP A 47 -8.43 -4.05 21.79
N VAL A 48 -7.22 -4.60 21.61
CA VAL A 48 -6.91 -6.01 21.90
C VAL A 48 -6.33 -6.11 23.30
N ASP A 49 -6.96 -6.91 24.16
CA ASP A 49 -6.55 -7.05 25.56
C ASP A 49 -5.24 -7.86 25.72
N GLY A 50 -4.48 -7.49 26.76
CA GLY A 50 -3.32 -8.22 27.24
C GLY A 50 -2.07 -8.14 26.36
N THR A 51 -1.12 -9.04 26.59
CA THR A 51 0.21 -9.06 25.96
C THR A 51 0.15 -9.17 24.43
N VAL A 52 -0.94 -9.74 23.89
CA VAL A 52 -1.16 -9.84 22.44
C VAL A 52 -1.37 -8.45 21.82
N GLY A 53 -2.14 -7.58 22.46
CA GLY A 53 -2.33 -6.19 22.04
C GLY A 53 -1.04 -5.39 22.07
N GLU A 54 -0.26 -5.51 23.14
CA GLU A 54 1.05 -4.86 23.28
C GLU A 54 2.03 -5.30 22.17
N MET A 55 2.11 -6.61 21.91
CA MET A 55 2.92 -7.18 20.84
C MET A 55 2.47 -6.65 19.47
N LEU A 56 1.16 -6.58 19.21
CA LEU A 56 0.61 -6.07 17.95
C LEU A 56 0.94 -4.59 17.77
N GLN A 57 0.81 -3.77 18.82
CA GLN A 57 1.20 -2.36 18.80
C GLN A 57 2.69 -2.20 18.48
N GLN A 58 3.56 -3.03 19.05
CA GLN A 58 4.99 -2.96 18.77
C GLN A 58 5.32 -3.35 17.33
N ARG A 59 4.65 -4.38 16.79
CA ARG A 59 4.77 -4.77 15.37
C ARG A 59 4.29 -3.67 14.42
N VAL A 60 3.16 -3.02 14.74
CA VAL A 60 2.66 -1.89 13.93
C VAL A 60 3.64 -0.73 13.96
N ARG A 61 4.25 -0.39 15.12
CA ARG A 61 5.29 0.65 15.20
C ARG A 61 6.50 0.29 14.35
N ALA A 62 6.96 -0.96 14.39
CA ALA A 62 8.13 -1.43 13.66
C ALA A 62 7.93 -1.52 12.13
N ALA A 63 6.70 -1.63 11.63
CA ALA A 63 6.42 -1.76 10.20
C ALA A 63 6.89 -0.52 9.41
N ASN A 64 7.81 -0.69 8.47
CA ASN A 64 8.28 0.39 7.60
C ASN A 64 7.63 0.35 6.22
N GLU A 65 7.12 -0.82 5.82
CA GLU A 65 6.52 -1.06 4.52
C GLU A 65 5.01 -1.37 4.65
N PRO A 66 4.17 -0.94 3.68
CA PRO A 66 2.75 -1.27 3.63
C PRO A 66 2.45 -2.77 3.67
N VAL A 67 3.31 -3.60 3.07
CA VAL A 67 3.15 -5.06 3.05
C VAL A 67 3.23 -5.69 4.45
N GLU A 68 3.99 -5.07 5.36
CA GLU A 68 4.11 -5.55 6.74
C GLU A 68 2.81 -5.31 7.51
N LEU A 69 2.18 -4.14 7.30
CA LEU A 69 0.85 -3.85 7.85
C LEU A 69 -0.21 -4.81 7.31
N TRP A 70 -0.15 -5.13 6.02
CA TRP A 70 -1.02 -6.13 5.40
C TRP A 70 -0.91 -7.52 6.06
N ARG A 71 0.30 -7.96 6.42
CA ARG A 71 0.49 -9.23 7.14
C ARG A 71 -0.05 -9.16 8.57
N ILE A 72 0.16 -8.03 9.26
CA ILE A 72 -0.36 -7.79 10.61
C ILE A 72 -1.89 -7.81 10.62
N ARG A 73 -2.55 -7.36 9.54
CA ARG A 73 -4.00 -7.31 9.42
C ARG A 73 -4.68 -8.64 9.76
N ALA A 74 -4.18 -9.75 9.22
CA ALA A 74 -4.81 -11.06 9.46
C ALA A 74 -4.80 -11.43 10.95
N VAL A 75 -3.67 -11.22 11.62
CA VAL A 75 -3.50 -11.52 13.05
C VAL A 75 -4.31 -10.55 13.92
N LEU A 76 -4.23 -9.25 13.63
CA LEU A 76 -4.99 -8.21 14.32
C LEU A 76 -6.49 -8.51 14.28
N LEU A 77 -7.02 -8.87 13.11
CA LEU A 77 -8.44 -9.19 12.95
C LEU A 77 -8.88 -10.47 13.64
N ALA A 78 -7.97 -11.42 13.84
CA ALA A 78 -8.22 -12.66 14.58
C ALA A 78 -8.14 -12.45 16.11
N SER A 79 -7.35 -11.47 16.56
CA SER A 79 -7.18 -11.14 17.97
C SER A 79 -8.21 -10.14 18.51
N LEU A 80 -8.97 -9.46 17.65
CA LEU A 80 -10.02 -8.54 18.07
C LEU A 80 -11.19 -9.31 18.72
N PRO A 81 -11.72 -8.82 19.86
CA PRO A 81 -12.85 -9.46 20.54
C PRO A 81 -14.11 -9.44 19.67
N ALA A 82 -14.85 -10.56 19.65
CA ALA A 82 -16.02 -10.80 18.80
C ALA A 82 -17.16 -9.77 18.96
N HIS A 83 -17.20 -9.04 20.08
CA HIS A 83 -18.22 -8.03 20.40
C HIS A 83 -17.86 -6.60 20.00
N HIS A 84 -16.75 -6.38 19.30
CA HIS A 84 -16.37 -5.03 18.90
C HIS A 84 -17.17 -4.62 17.65
N GLN A 85 -18.31 -3.96 17.85
CA GLN A 85 -19.27 -3.52 16.81
C GLN A 85 -18.65 -2.59 15.75
N ARG A 86 -17.50 -1.96 16.06
CA ARG A 86 -16.70 -1.17 15.12
C ARG A 86 -15.79 -2.01 14.22
N THR A 87 -15.65 -3.33 14.45
CA THR A 87 -14.76 -4.22 13.68
C THR A 87 -15.20 -4.36 12.24
N LEU A 88 -16.51 -4.40 11.97
CA LEU A 88 -17.02 -4.44 10.60
C LEU A 88 -16.74 -3.13 9.86
N THR A 89 -17.00 -1.99 10.51
CA THR A 89 -16.69 -0.66 9.96
C THR A 89 -15.19 -0.48 9.70
N HIS A 90 -14.34 -0.90 10.66
CA HIS A 90 -12.89 -0.87 10.49
C HIS A 90 -12.41 -1.83 9.40
N ARG A 91 -13.02 -3.01 9.24
CA ARG A 91 -12.68 -3.97 8.17
C ARG A 91 -13.00 -3.41 6.78
N ILE A 92 -14.16 -2.78 6.63
CA ILE A 92 -14.58 -2.15 5.36
C ILE A 92 -13.68 -0.96 5.03
N GLU A 93 -13.40 -0.08 5.99
CA GLU A 93 -12.55 1.09 5.78
C GLU A 93 -11.10 0.68 5.45
N LEU A 94 -10.56 -0.32 6.15
CA LEU A 94 -9.24 -0.88 5.87
C LEU A 94 -9.16 -1.46 4.46
N HIS A 95 -10.17 -2.21 4.01
CA HIS A 95 -10.18 -2.74 2.65
C HIS A 95 -10.27 -1.63 1.60
N ARG A 96 -11.15 -0.65 1.80
CA ARG A 96 -11.32 0.49 0.89
C ARG A 96 -10.04 1.32 0.74
N GLN A 97 -9.37 1.64 1.84
CA GLN A 97 -8.12 2.41 1.78
C GLN A 97 -6.99 1.65 1.10
N LEU A 98 -6.94 0.33 1.29
CA LEU A 98 -5.93 -0.50 0.66
C LEU A 98 -6.17 -0.66 -0.85
N ASP A 99 -7.42 -0.81 -1.30
CA ASP A 99 -7.74 -0.80 -2.74
C ASP A 99 -7.40 0.55 -3.39
N SER A 100 -7.62 1.66 -2.68
CA SER A 100 -7.29 3.00 -3.15
C SER A 100 -5.76 3.23 -3.26
N LEU A 101 -4.98 2.70 -2.31
CA LEU A 101 -3.51 2.83 -2.30
C LEU A 101 -2.81 1.84 -3.22
N PHE A 102 -3.49 0.75 -3.61
CA PHE A 102 -2.99 -0.27 -4.53
C PHE A 102 -3.97 -0.48 -5.71
N PRO A 103 -4.12 0.50 -6.64
CA PRO A 103 -4.92 0.30 -7.85
C PRO A 103 -4.33 -0.73 -8.84
N PHE A 104 -3.20 -1.35 -8.52
CA PHE A 104 -2.42 -2.23 -9.39
C PHE A 104 -3.11 -3.55 -9.78
N ASN A 105 -4.25 -3.91 -9.18
CA ASN A 105 -5.06 -5.04 -9.63
C ASN A 105 -6.09 -4.69 -10.74
N ALA A 106 -6.33 -3.40 -10.99
CA ALA A 106 -7.24 -2.95 -12.05
C ALA A 106 -6.51 -2.42 -13.30
N CYS A 107 -5.18 -2.22 -13.24
CA CYS A 107 -4.38 -1.68 -14.35
C CYS A 107 -3.83 -2.77 -15.30
N ALA A 108 -4.54 -3.88 -15.44
CA ALA A 108 -4.24 -4.87 -16.47
C ALA A 108 -5.53 -5.32 -17.14
N THR A 109 -6.15 -4.41 -17.88
CA THR A 109 -6.74 -4.65 -19.21
C THR A 109 -7.54 -3.40 -19.59
N VAL A 110 -6.86 -2.43 -20.19
CA VAL A 110 -7.53 -1.60 -21.20
C VAL A 110 -7.48 -2.45 -22.47
N PRO A 111 -8.57 -3.08 -22.95
CA PRO A 111 -8.56 -3.59 -24.30
C PRO A 111 -8.56 -2.36 -25.21
N ALA A 112 -7.46 -2.19 -25.94
CA ALA A 112 -7.33 -1.18 -26.98
C ALA A 112 -8.54 -1.27 -27.93
N PRO A 113 -9.09 -0.13 -28.41
CA PRO A 113 -10.14 -0.17 -29.41
C PRO A 113 -9.57 -0.75 -30.70
N LEU A 114 -10.04 -1.94 -31.08
CA LEU A 114 -9.84 -2.50 -32.41
C LEU A 114 -10.55 -1.57 -33.40
N GLN A 115 -9.80 -0.66 -34.01
CA GLN A 115 -10.21 -0.01 -35.25
C GLN A 115 -10.20 -1.08 -36.35
N HIS A 116 -11.38 -1.56 -36.71
CA HIS A 116 -11.59 -2.22 -37.99
C HIS A 116 -12.12 -1.19 -38.99
N SER A 117 -11.55 -1.30 -40.19
CA SER A 117 -11.60 -0.42 -41.36
C SER A 117 -12.98 -0.04 -41.89
#